data_AF-A0A397VEE1-F1
#
_entry.id   AF-A0A397VEE1-F1
#
_cell.length_a   1.000
_cell.length_b   1.000
_cell.length_c   1.000
_cell.angle_alpha   90.00
_cell.angle_beta   90.00
_cell.angle_gamma   90.00
#
_symmetry.space_group_name_H-M   'P 1'
#
loop_
_entity.id
_entity.type
_entity.pdbx_description
1 polymer ?
#
loop_
_entity_poly.entity_id
_entity_poly.type
_entity_poly.pdbx_seq_one_letter_code
_entity_poly.pdbx_strand_id
1 'polypeptide(L)'
;MSYKSYVDREIDQNPHLFNNKTRKIVKTYLKSRGFFDNVLDLSKVLKPIKDTITCLESKTATLADCYLGYIKLAVAIKNIFQDHHLMFYRTCISIFNERFQMFDYDEYLLAYYLHPKYRGIGIKPLQFARVAGIAARLWTTSAKKIDRYILITNQ
;
A
#
# COMPACT_ATOMS: atom_id res chain seq x y z
N MET A 1 -23.22 -8.90 -31.17
CA MET A 1 -22.27 -10.02 -30.94
C MET A 1 -21.84 -9.99 -29.49
N SER A 2 -22.08 -11.04 -28.70
CA SER A 2 -21.76 -11.07 -27.26
C SER A 2 -20.26 -11.34 -27.03
N TYR A 3 -19.66 -10.80 -25.96
CA TYR A 3 -18.27 -11.08 -25.57
C TYR A 3 -17.98 -12.59 -25.53
N LYS A 4 -18.96 -13.38 -25.07
CA LYS A 4 -18.91 -14.85 -25.04
C LYS A 4 -18.75 -15.46 -26.44
N SER A 5 -19.48 -14.92 -27.43
CA SER A 5 -19.44 -15.37 -28.84
C SER A 5 -18.17 -14.92 -29.58
N TYR A 6 -17.53 -13.85 -29.14
CA TYR A 6 -16.24 -13.41 -29.67
C TYR A 6 -15.09 -14.30 -29.18
N VAL A 7 -15.04 -14.56 -27.86
CA VAL A 7 -14.02 -15.43 -27.24
C VAL A 7 -14.07 -16.84 -27.82
N ASP A 8 -15.27 -17.40 -28.05
CA ASP A 8 -15.41 -18.71 -28.68
C ASP A 8 -14.83 -18.72 -30.10
N ARG A 9 -15.13 -17.69 -30.90
CA ARG A 9 -14.65 -17.58 -32.27
C ARG A 9 -13.13 -17.47 -32.35
N GLU A 10 -12.51 -16.64 -31.52
CA GLU A 10 -11.06 -16.45 -31.56
C GLU A 10 -10.27 -17.69 -31.12
N ILE A 11 -10.79 -18.45 -30.15
CA ILE A 11 -10.15 -19.68 -29.71
C ILE A 11 -10.27 -20.78 -30.77
N ASP A 12 -11.39 -20.81 -31.50
CA ASP A 12 -11.63 -21.79 -32.55
C ASP A 12 -10.85 -21.47 -33.83
N GLN A 13 -10.58 -20.19 -34.11
CA GLN A 13 -9.75 -19.74 -35.24
C GLN A 13 -8.24 -19.94 -35.05
N ASN A 14 -7.77 -20.14 -33.80
CA ASN A 14 -6.35 -20.27 -33.49
C ASN A 14 -6.00 -21.62 -32.82
N PRO A 15 -6.21 -22.76 -33.51
CA PRO A 15 -6.10 -24.09 -32.92
C PRO A 15 -4.66 -24.49 -32.54
N HIS A 16 -3.66 -23.83 -33.11
CA HIS A 16 -2.24 -24.09 -32.87
C HIS A 16 -1.73 -23.49 -31.55
N LEU A 17 -2.42 -22.47 -31.01
CA LEU A 17 -2.01 -21.80 -29.77
C LEU A 17 -2.30 -22.64 -28.52
N PHE A 18 -3.28 -23.56 -28.59
CA PHE A 18 -3.76 -24.30 -27.43
C PHE A 18 -4.16 -25.74 -27.79
N ASN A 19 -3.58 -26.72 -27.08
CA ASN A 19 -4.07 -28.11 -27.16
C ASN A 19 -5.53 -28.23 -26.65
N ASN A 20 -6.21 -29.33 -26.95
CA ASN A 20 -7.64 -29.52 -26.65
C ASN A 20 -7.97 -29.37 -25.14
N LYS A 21 -7.07 -29.78 -24.26
CA LYS A 21 -7.24 -29.64 -22.80
C LYS A 21 -7.11 -28.17 -22.37
N THR A 22 -6.10 -27.46 -22.87
CA THR A 22 -5.87 -26.04 -22.58
C THR A 22 -7.00 -25.16 -23.12
N ARG A 23 -7.57 -25.45 -24.29
CA ARG A 23 -8.73 -24.70 -24.83
C ARG A 23 -9.95 -24.73 -23.92
N LYS A 24 -10.28 -25.90 -23.39
CA LYS A 24 -11.43 -26.05 -22.49
C LYS A 24 -11.25 -25.23 -21.21
N ILE A 25 -10.02 -25.21 -20.68
CA ILE A 25 -9.65 -24.45 -19.49
C ILE A 25 -9.71 -22.94 -19.77
N VAL A 26 -9.07 -22.49 -20.86
CA VAL A 26 -9.05 -21.07 -21.27
C VAL A 26 -10.45 -20.55 -21.56
N LYS A 27 -11.31 -21.30 -22.28
CA LYS A 27 -12.72 -20.94 -22.49
C LYS A 27 -13.47 -20.81 -21.16
N THR A 28 -13.21 -21.69 -20.20
CA THR A 28 -13.85 -21.61 -18.87
C THR A 28 -13.46 -20.33 -18.13
N TYR A 29 -12.17 -19.98 -18.09
CA TYR A 29 -11.70 -18.77 -17.41
C TYR A 29 -12.12 -17.47 -18.10
N LEU A 30 -11.99 -17.39 -19.43
CA LEU A 30 -12.37 -16.18 -20.19
C LEU A 30 -13.89 -15.92 -20.17
N LYS A 31 -14.69 -16.95 -19.91
CA LYS A 31 -16.14 -16.83 -19.70
C LYS A 31 -16.52 -16.57 -18.24
N SER A 32 -15.58 -16.74 -17.30
CA SER A 32 -15.80 -16.47 -15.89
C SER A 32 -15.64 -14.98 -15.64
N ARG A 33 -16.75 -14.28 -15.40
CA ARG A 33 -16.76 -12.87 -14.98
C ARG A 33 -15.91 -12.66 -13.72
N GLY A 34 -16.03 -13.60 -12.77
CA GLY A 34 -15.28 -13.57 -11.52
C GLY A 34 -13.76 -13.71 -11.66
N PHE A 35 -13.24 -14.30 -12.74
CA PHE A 35 -11.78 -14.34 -12.95
C PHE A 35 -11.22 -12.93 -13.19
N PHE A 36 -11.89 -12.15 -14.04
CA PHE A 36 -11.45 -10.78 -14.35
C PHE A 36 -11.66 -9.84 -13.17
N ASP A 37 -12.76 -10.01 -12.43
CA ASP A 37 -13.02 -9.24 -11.21
C ASP A 37 -11.92 -9.51 -10.16
N ASN A 38 -11.51 -10.79 -9.97
CA ASN A 38 -10.38 -11.16 -9.10
C ASN A 38 -9.07 -10.48 -9.53
N VAL A 39 -8.75 -10.52 -10.82
CA VAL A 39 -7.51 -9.93 -11.37
C VAL A 39 -7.54 -8.41 -11.19
N LEU A 40 -8.71 -7.80 -11.39
CA LEU A 40 -8.89 -6.36 -11.19
C LEU A 40 -8.66 -5.99 -9.72
N ASP A 41 -9.25 -6.71 -8.77
CA ASP A 41 -9.06 -6.43 -7.34
C ASP A 41 -7.61 -6.65 -6.89
N LEU A 42 -6.96 -7.72 -7.38
CA LEU A 42 -5.53 -7.91 -7.16
C LEU A 42 -4.71 -6.72 -7.70
N SER A 43 -5.02 -6.24 -8.91
CA SER A 43 -4.33 -5.11 -9.50
C SER A 43 -4.49 -3.82 -8.67
N LYS A 44 -5.66 -3.60 -8.06
CA LYS A 44 -5.92 -2.46 -7.17
C LYS A 44 -5.07 -2.51 -5.90
N VAL A 45 -4.80 -3.69 -5.33
CA VAL A 45 -3.87 -3.85 -4.18
C VAL A 45 -2.42 -3.63 -4.61
N LEU A 46 -2.01 -4.20 -5.74
CA LEU A 46 -0.62 -4.17 -6.19
C LEU A 46 -0.18 -2.78 -6.65
N LYS A 47 -1.09 -1.99 -7.19
CA LYS A 47 -0.81 -0.63 -7.68
C LYS A 47 -0.16 0.29 -6.63
N PRO A 48 -0.72 0.50 -5.42
CA PRO A 48 -0.08 1.33 -4.40
C PRO A 48 1.26 0.75 -3.91
N ILE A 49 1.44 -0.58 -3.93
CA ILE A 49 2.74 -1.20 -3.57
C ILE A 49 3.80 -0.80 -4.59
N LYS A 50 3.51 -1.02 -5.89
CA LYS A 50 4.41 -0.63 -6.98
C LYS A 50 4.76 0.86 -6.91
N ASP A 51 3.75 1.71 -6.80
CA ASP A 51 3.94 3.16 -6.79
C ASP A 51 4.76 3.62 -5.58
N THR A 52 4.59 2.96 -4.42
CA THR A 52 5.39 3.22 -3.23
C THR A 52 6.83 2.80 -3.43
N ILE A 53 7.09 1.60 -3.95
CA ILE A 53 8.47 1.13 -4.21
C ILE A 53 9.18 2.10 -5.16
N THR A 54 8.55 2.46 -6.28
CA THR A 54 9.13 3.42 -7.23
C THR A 54 9.39 4.79 -6.59
N CYS A 55 8.50 5.23 -5.68
CA CYS A 55 8.72 6.47 -4.93
C CYS A 55 9.92 6.36 -3.98
N LEU A 56 10.05 5.23 -3.27
CA LEU A 56 11.11 5.00 -2.29
C LEU A 56 12.49 4.76 -2.93
N GLU A 57 12.53 4.27 -4.17
CA GLU A 57 13.76 4.16 -4.96
C GLU A 57 14.27 5.52 -5.46
N SER A 58 13.45 6.59 -5.36
CA SER A 58 13.88 7.94 -5.75
C SER A 58 14.87 8.54 -4.75
N LYS A 59 15.81 9.35 -5.24
CA LYS A 59 16.79 10.05 -4.39
C LYS A 59 16.18 11.07 -3.43
N THR A 60 14.92 11.44 -3.65
CA THR A 60 14.19 12.45 -2.87
C THR A 60 13.21 11.83 -1.89
N ALA A 61 13.18 10.49 -1.78
CA ALA A 61 12.28 9.80 -0.88
C ALA A 61 12.54 10.16 0.58
N THR A 62 11.46 10.36 1.33
CA THR A 62 11.51 10.63 2.76
C THR A 62 10.86 9.50 3.56
N LEU A 63 11.11 9.45 4.87
CA LEU A 63 10.42 8.53 5.78
C LEU A 63 8.89 8.68 5.73
N ALA A 64 8.41 9.90 5.50
CA ALA A 64 6.99 10.19 5.36
C ALA A 64 6.37 9.55 4.11
N ASP A 65 7.13 9.45 3.01
CA ASP A 65 6.68 8.82 1.77
C ASP A 65 6.43 7.32 1.96
N CYS A 66 7.25 6.66 2.79
CA CYS A 66 7.04 5.26 3.17
C CYS A 66 5.70 5.08 3.88
N TYR A 67 5.43 5.92 4.89
CA TYR A 67 4.19 5.85 5.66
C TYR A 67 2.96 6.20 4.81
N LEU A 68 3.08 7.18 3.90
CA LEU A 68 2.03 7.51 2.93
C LEU A 68 1.70 6.32 2.01
N GLY A 69 2.72 5.56 1.60
CA GLY A 69 2.55 4.32 0.84
C GLY A 69 1.71 3.29 1.59
N TYR A 70 2.00 3.08 2.88
CA TYR A 70 1.21 2.21 3.75
C TYR A 70 -0.24 2.64 3.88
N ILE A 71 -0.49 3.93 4.07
CA ILE A 71 -1.87 4.46 4.16
C ILE A 71 -2.62 4.24 2.85
N LYS A 72 -1.99 4.51 1.70
CA LYS A 72 -2.58 4.26 0.39
C LYS A 72 -2.92 2.78 0.20
N LEU A 73 -2.04 1.88 0.63
CA LEU A 73 -2.28 0.44 0.60
C LEU A 73 -3.47 0.05 1.51
N ALA A 74 -3.54 0.60 2.72
CA ALA A 74 -4.65 0.34 3.64
C ALA A 74 -6.00 0.77 3.05
N VAL A 75 -6.04 1.94 2.39
CA VAL A 75 -7.22 2.43 1.68
C VAL A 75 -7.59 1.52 0.51
N ALA A 76 -6.60 1.08 -0.29
CA ALA A 76 -6.83 0.17 -1.40
C ALA A 76 -7.41 -1.18 -0.93
N ILE A 77 -6.86 -1.77 0.14
CA ILE A 77 -7.37 -3.00 0.75
C ILE A 77 -8.81 -2.79 1.26
N LYS A 78 -9.07 -1.69 1.97
CA LYS A 78 -10.42 -1.35 2.47
C LYS A 78 -11.45 -1.27 1.34
N ASN A 79 -11.08 -0.73 0.19
CA ASN A 79 -12.01 -0.56 -0.94
C ASN A 79 -12.36 -1.88 -1.65
N ILE A 80 -11.58 -2.95 -1.45
CA ILE A 80 -11.89 -4.29 -2.00
C ILE A 80 -12.97 -5.00 -1.18
N PHE A 81 -13.19 -4.58 0.07
CA PHE A 81 -14.23 -5.14 0.94
C PHE A 81 -15.66 -4.98 0.39
N GLN A 82 -15.86 -4.20 -0.68
CA GLN A 82 -17.19 -3.91 -1.20
C GLN A 82 -17.77 -5.01 -2.10
N ASP A 83 -16.97 -5.92 -2.66
CA ASP A 83 -17.47 -6.96 -3.58
C ASP A 83 -16.75 -8.32 -3.39
N HIS A 84 -17.51 -9.32 -2.94
CA HIS A 84 -17.32 -10.76 -3.19
C HIS A 84 -16.03 -11.52 -2.78
N HIS A 85 -15.01 -10.90 -2.18
CA HIS A 85 -13.73 -11.59 -1.89
C HIS A 85 -13.29 -11.56 -0.41
N LEU A 86 -14.17 -12.00 0.50
CA LEU A 86 -13.92 -11.96 1.95
C LEU A 86 -12.62 -12.70 2.37
N MET A 87 -12.32 -13.85 1.76
CA MET A 87 -11.11 -14.60 2.11
C MET A 87 -9.84 -13.86 1.68
N PHE A 88 -9.80 -13.35 0.44
CA PHE A 88 -8.70 -12.53 -0.06
C PHE A 88 -8.52 -11.26 0.79
N TYR A 89 -9.60 -10.56 1.11
CA TYR A 89 -9.59 -9.38 1.97
C TYR A 89 -8.97 -9.67 3.35
N ARG A 90 -9.39 -10.77 4.01
CA ARG A 90 -8.82 -11.20 5.29
C ARG A 90 -7.33 -11.49 5.19
N THR A 91 -6.90 -12.17 4.12
CA THR A 91 -5.47 -12.43 3.86
C THR A 91 -4.71 -11.12 3.69
N CYS A 92 -5.23 -10.16 2.90
CA CYS A 92 -4.62 -8.85 2.73
C CYS A 92 -4.48 -8.10 4.06
N ILE A 93 -5.51 -8.08 4.91
CA ILE A 93 -5.43 -7.45 6.24
C ILE A 93 -4.37 -8.14 7.11
N SER A 94 -4.35 -9.47 7.13
CA SER A 94 -3.40 -10.22 7.95
C SER A 94 -1.96 -9.87 7.59
N ILE A 95 -1.63 -9.92 6.29
CA ILE A 95 -0.31 -9.55 5.78
C ILE A 95 -0.02 -8.08 6.05
N PHE A 96 -0.99 -7.19 5.81
CA PHE A 96 -0.82 -5.76 6.06
C PHE A 96 -0.48 -5.49 7.52
N ASN A 97 -1.21 -6.07 8.47
CA ASN A 97 -0.98 -5.85 9.91
C ASN A 97 0.36 -6.41 10.36
N GLU A 98 0.71 -7.62 9.93
CA GLU A 98 2.00 -8.24 10.22
C GLU A 98 3.16 -7.35 9.75
N ARG A 99 3.09 -6.87 8.50
CA ARG A 99 4.11 -6.00 7.95
C ARG A 99 4.09 -4.62 8.60
N PHE A 100 2.92 -4.05 8.85
CA PHE A 100 2.80 -2.74 9.50
C PHE A 100 3.48 -2.73 10.87
N GLN A 101 3.36 -3.80 11.67
CA GLN A 101 4.06 -3.91 12.95
C GLN A 101 5.58 -3.84 12.82
N MET A 102 6.15 -4.38 11.73
CA MET A 102 7.60 -4.29 11.46
C MET A 102 8.06 -2.85 11.15
N PHE A 103 7.15 -1.95 10.79
CA PHE A 103 7.44 -0.56 10.43
C PHE A 103 6.80 0.46 11.37
N ASP A 104 6.25 0.03 12.52
CA ASP A 104 5.62 0.91 13.51
C ASP A 104 6.65 1.67 14.37
N TYR A 105 7.59 2.33 13.70
CA TYR A 105 8.63 3.14 14.31
C TYR A 105 8.15 4.57 14.58
N ASP A 106 8.60 5.12 15.71
CA ASP A 106 8.28 6.46 16.19
C ASP A 106 8.65 7.55 15.14
N GLU A 107 9.81 7.40 14.51
CA GLU A 107 10.36 8.36 13.53
C GLU A 107 9.52 8.42 12.25
N TYR A 108 9.00 7.28 11.80
CA TYR A 108 8.20 7.18 10.59
C TYR A 108 6.82 7.81 10.81
N LEU A 109 6.21 7.51 11.96
CA LEU A 109 4.94 8.09 12.37
C LEU A 109 5.06 9.61 12.56
N LEU A 110 6.14 10.09 13.18
CA LEU A 110 6.41 11.50 13.34
C LEU A 110 6.67 12.18 11.98
N ALA A 111 7.48 11.58 11.10
CA ALA A 111 7.75 12.12 9.78
C ALA A 111 6.46 12.27 8.96
N TYR A 112 5.55 11.29 9.03
CA TYR A 112 4.23 11.39 8.43
C TYR A 112 3.40 12.53 9.03
N TYR A 113 3.40 12.67 10.36
CA TYR A 113 2.65 13.73 11.04
C TYR A 113 3.10 15.14 10.61
N LEU A 114 4.41 15.33 10.39
CA LEU A 114 5.00 16.58 9.93
C LEU A 114 4.85 16.80 8.42
N HIS A 115 4.34 15.82 7.67
CA HIS A 115 4.28 15.89 6.23
C HIS A 115 3.19 16.88 5.75
N PRO A 116 3.46 17.75 4.75
CA PRO A 116 2.49 18.76 4.29
C PRO A 116 1.15 18.21 3.79
N LYS A 117 1.11 16.93 3.39
CA LYS A 117 -0.13 16.25 2.97
C LYS A 117 -0.96 15.68 4.12
N TYR A 118 -0.46 15.72 5.36
CA TYR A 118 -1.23 15.28 6.53
C TYR A 118 -2.35 16.28 6.81
N ARG A 119 -3.59 15.79 6.91
CA ARG A 119 -4.79 16.62 7.10
C ARG A 119 -5.44 16.48 8.48
N GLY A 120 -4.72 15.95 9.47
CA GLY A 120 -5.26 15.76 10.82
C GLY A 120 -6.25 14.59 10.97
N ILE A 121 -6.40 13.74 9.95
CA ILE A 121 -7.38 12.64 9.92
C ILE A 121 -6.64 11.30 9.84
N GLY A 122 -7.15 10.29 10.56
CA GLY A 122 -6.71 8.89 10.43
C GLY A 122 -5.75 8.40 11.52
N ILE A 123 -5.24 9.28 12.39
CA ILE A 123 -4.46 8.90 13.57
C ILE A 123 -5.39 8.83 14.79
N LYS A 124 -5.38 7.68 15.48
CA LYS A 124 -6.15 7.52 16.73
C LYS A 124 -5.60 8.45 17.83
N PRO A 125 -6.42 8.95 18.77
CA PRO A 125 -5.97 9.83 19.84
C PRO A 125 -4.73 9.33 20.60
N LEU A 126 -4.66 8.02 20.88
CA LEU A 126 -3.50 7.40 21.54
C LEU A 126 -2.21 7.51 20.73
N GLN A 127 -2.30 7.37 19.39
CA GLN A 127 -1.16 7.52 18.50
C GLN A 127 -0.74 9.00 18.38
N PHE A 128 -1.68 9.94 18.51
CA PHE A 128 -1.33 11.36 18.59
C PHE A 128 -0.53 11.69 19.85
N ALA A 129 -0.92 11.15 21.01
CA ALA A 129 -0.14 11.31 22.24
C ALA A 129 1.28 10.75 22.10
N ARG A 130 1.43 9.60 21.42
CA ARG A 130 2.74 9.01 21.07
C ARG A 130 3.56 10.00 20.22
N VAL A 131 3.00 10.55 19.14
CA VAL A 131 3.66 11.55 18.27
C VAL A 131 4.11 12.77 19.05
N ALA A 132 3.21 13.35 19.86
CA ALA A 132 3.53 14.52 20.67
C ALA A 132 4.69 14.23 21.66
N GLY A 133 4.68 13.05 22.28
CA GLY A 133 5.76 12.59 23.14
C GLY A 133 7.10 12.45 22.42
N ILE A 134 7.11 11.89 21.20
CA ILE A 134 8.33 11.77 20.38
C ILE A 134 8.88 13.15 20.02
N ALA A 135 8.01 14.06 19.55
CA ALA A 135 8.40 15.42 19.18
C ALA A 135 9.01 16.17 20.38
N ALA A 136 8.41 16.05 21.57
CA ALA A 136 8.94 16.65 22.79
C ALA A 136 10.32 16.10 23.18
N ARG A 137 10.53 14.78 23.07
CA ARG A 137 11.84 14.16 23.34
C ARG A 137 12.91 14.62 22.36
N LEU A 138 12.58 14.71 21.07
CA LEU A 138 13.51 15.21 20.05
C LEU A 138 13.86 16.68 20.29
N TRP A 139 12.87 17.51 20.59
CA TRP A 139 13.08 18.93 20.90
C TRP A 139 14.00 19.12 22.10
N THR A 140 13.73 18.44 23.22
CA THR A 140 14.54 18.55 24.44
C THR A 140 15.98 18.03 24.23
N THR A 141 16.16 16.98 23.43
CA THR A 141 17.48 16.46 23.09
C THR A 141 18.25 17.44 22.20
N SER A 142 17.57 18.05 21.23
CA SER A 142 18.14 19.04 20.31
C SER A 142 18.53 20.32 21.05
N ALA A 143 17.66 20.81 21.94
CA ALA A 143 17.93 21.98 22.79
C ALA A 143 19.19 21.77 23.66
N LYS A 144 19.32 20.63 24.34
CA LYS A 144 20.53 20.27 25.12
C LYS A 144 21.80 20.17 24.27
N LYS A 145 21.67 19.93 22.96
CA LYS A 145 22.78 19.89 22.01
C LYS A 145 23.16 21.31 21.58
N ILE A 146 22.19 22.16 21.30
CA ILE A 146 22.36 23.58 20.96
C ILE A 146 23.02 24.34 22.11
N ASP A 147 22.55 24.16 23.35
CA ASP A 147 23.18 24.76 24.54
C ASP A 147 24.65 24.34 24.64
N ARG A 148 24.97 23.09 24.31
CA ARG A 148 26.35 22.59 24.28
C ARG A 148 27.21 23.19 23.17
N TYR A 149 26.66 23.71 22.08
CA TYR A 149 27.44 24.35 21.00
C TYR A 149 27.54 25.87 21.19
N ILE A 150 26.53 26.51 21.78
CA ILE A 150 26.58 27.95 22.11
C ILE A 150 27.54 28.22 23.28
N LEU A 151 27.68 27.28 24.22
CA LEU A 151 28.62 27.42 25.35
C LEU A 151 30.10 27.19 25.00
N ILE A 152 30.45 26.88 23.73
CA ILE A 152 31.86 26.71 23.29
C ILE A 152 32.37 27.92 22.47
N THR A 153 31.56 28.96 22.25
CA THR A 153 31.99 30.16 21.49
C THR A 153 32.43 31.34 22.37
N ASN A 154 32.69 31.12 23.67
CA ASN A 154 33.24 32.14 24.58
C ASN A 154 34.52 31.65 25.27
N GLN A 155 35.56 31.31 24.50
CA GLN A 155 36.94 31.22 24.99
C GLN A 155 37.87 31.98 24.05
#